data_AF-A0A6C0K097-F1
#
_entry.id   AF-A0A6C0K097-F1
#
_cell.length_a   1.000
_cell.length_b   1.000
_cell.length_c   1.000
_cell.angle_alpha   90.00
_cell.angle_beta   90.00
_cell.angle_gamma   90.00
#
_symmetry.space_group_name_H-M   'P 1'
#
loop_
_entity.id
_entity.type
_entity.pdbx_description
1 polymer ?
#
loop_
_entity_poly.entity_id
_entity_poly.type
_entity_poly.pdbx_seq_one_letter_code
_entity_poly.pdbx_strand_id
1 'polypeptide(L)'
;MTGGGLLVIIAYGSQNVILSGNPQMTYYYKLFKRYSHFSMESVTTALDGPNQLRYDQPIQLRTKIQRIGDLMSDMYFSFQVPDIYSKYIAPGDGIHKRSSQYEFFWSRFLGAAIIQNVAFFIGGQKIQEFDGTYLLSKAQLEYDTDTYQKWSILVGDVPELTNPANGAYTSASRTGYPTVIRDTNMGQQLNRPSILGQDIHVPLNFWFTDATSQALPLVALQYQDCEVQITLNPANTLYSVLDASGYRVGPDFKLQAPKAEIDANNPAYGVVQDVSGQLRNFLTDVGYYTESNTWFLNPRIQTTYVYLSDDERQTFAKQPLTYIFPQVYKIPYEGIFQTRQTLDLDIHNPITRFIFSTRRSDSIYRNDFNNFTNWYTYPYAPLKETVGVDDYLRTGATSGGLIANSQKDIIKYVRIICDGNEIQEQKPTDFFTKITPYRYTSGITNAEIPIYTWAITSSKIQPSGSLNASRVKNLQAEIEFHTLPLGTNYTYNLTIYVESINFLVIASGSGAPKYAL
;
A
#
# COMPACT_ATOMS: atom_id res chain seq x y z
N MET A 1 -6.46 41.98 -46.28
CA MET A 1 -7.09 42.38 -45.01
C MET A 1 -6.70 41.40 -43.93
N THR A 2 -5.86 41.83 -42.99
CA THR A 2 -5.41 41.02 -41.85
C THR A 2 -5.37 41.96 -40.64
N GLY A 3 -6.49 42.04 -39.90
CA GLY A 3 -6.66 42.98 -38.77
C GLY A 3 -7.63 42.51 -37.69
N GLY A 4 -8.13 41.27 -37.77
CA GLY A 4 -9.10 40.75 -36.80
C GLY A 4 -8.59 40.75 -35.36
N GLY A 5 -7.30 40.44 -35.15
CA GLY A 5 -6.69 40.47 -33.82
C GLY A 5 -6.54 41.88 -33.22
N LEU A 6 -6.36 42.91 -34.05
CA LEU A 6 -6.26 44.30 -33.59
C LEU A 6 -7.62 44.79 -33.06
N LEU A 7 -8.71 44.41 -33.72
CA LEU A 7 -10.07 44.76 -33.28
C LEU A 7 -10.35 44.25 -31.85
N VAL A 8 -9.89 43.05 -31.51
CA VAL A 8 -10.06 42.45 -30.17
C VAL A 8 -9.31 43.24 -29.10
N ILE A 9 -8.12 43.78 -29.41
CA ILE A 9 -7.34 44.58 -28.45
C ILE A 9 -7.95 45.97 -28.21
N ILE A 10 -8.60 46.54 -29.23
CA ILE A 10 -9.27 47.85 -29.16
C ILE A 10 -10.58 47.76 -28.36
N ALA A 11 -11.23 46.59 -28.33
CA ALA A 11 -12.44 46.32 -27.55
C ALA A 11 -12.16 46.21 -26.03
N TYR A 12 -11.51 47.23 -25.46
CA TYR A 12 -11.16 47.35 -24.05
C TYR A 12 -12.19 48.23 -23.33
N GLY A 13 -12.69 47.76 -22.17
CA GLY A 13 -13.65 48.48 -21.35
C GLY A 13 -13.30 48.46 -19.86
N SER A 14 -14.22 48.97 -19.02
CA SER A 14 -14.03 49.07 -17.57
C SER A 14 -13.81 47.71 -16.88
N GLN A 15 -14.40 46.63 -17.41
CA GLN A 15 -14.20 45.27 -16.89
C GLN A 15 -12.76 44.76 -17.10
N ASN A 16 -12.09 45.20 -18.17
CA ASN A 16 -10.71 44.78 -18.47
C ASN A 16 -9.69 45.39 -17.51
N VAL A 17 -10.03 46.46 -16.78
CA VAL A 17 -9.13 47.09 -15.80
C VAL A 17 -8.72 46.10 -14.71
N ILE A 18 -9.62 45.21 -14.28
CA ILE A 18 -9.34 44.18 -13.26
C ILE A 18 -8.40 43.08 -13.79
N LEU A 19 -8.44 42.82 -15.10
CA LEU A 19 -7.69 41.72 -15.70
C LEU A 19 -6.33 42.15 -16.26
N SER A 20 -6.28 43.30 -16.95
CA SER A 20 -5.13 43.77 -17.71
C SER A 20 -4.87 45.28 -17.56
N GLY A 21 -5.53 45.95 -16.62
CA GLY A 21 -5.14 47.29 -16.18
C GLY A 21 -3.85 47.23 -15.34
N ASN A 22 -2.84 48.02 -15.69
CA ASN A 22 -1.51 47.99 -15.07
C ASN A 22 -0.94 46.55 -14.91
N PRO A 23 -0.65 45.83 -16.01
CA PRO A 23 -0.23 44.44 -15.97
C PRO A 23 0.99 44.20 -15.06
N GLN A 24 0.88 43.21 -14.17
CA GLN A 24 1.94 42.82 -13.24
C GLN A 24 2.82 41.67 -13.75
N MET A 25 2.37 40.98 -14.80
CA MET A 25 3.12 39.91 -15.47
C MET A 25 2.79 39.88 -16.96
N THR A 26 3.64 39.22 -17.74
CA THR A 26 3.41 38.97 -19.17
C THR A 26 3.61 37.49 -19.48
N TYR A 27 2.78 36.96 -20.38
CA TYR A 27 2.91 35.59 -20.88
C TYR A 27 3.98 35.46 -21.98
N TYR A 28 4.42 36.57 -22.55
CA TYR A 28 5.33 36.58 -23.70
C TYR A 28 6.80 36.79 -23.32
N TYR A 29 7.11 36.95 -22.04
CA TYR A 29 8.47 37.04 -21.54
C TYR A 29 8.58 36.45 -20.12
N LYS A 30 9.34 35.37 -19.98
CA LYS A 30 9.50 34.65 -18.71
C LYS A 30 10.90 34.92 -18.15
N LEU A 31 10.96 35.59 -17.00
CA LEU A 31 12.19 35.70 -16.19
C LEU A 31 12.35 34.42 -15.36
N PHE A 32 13.51 33.78 -15.43
CA PHE A 32 13.84 32.65 -14.56
C PHE A 32 14.40 33.15 -13.23
N LYS A 33 13.98 32.51 -12.12
CA LYS A 33 14.57 32.75 -10.80
C LYS A 33 15.88 31.97 -10.69
N ARG A 34 16.96 32.63 -10.27
CA ARG A 34 18.21 31.95 -9.93
C ARG A 34 18.01 31.17 -8.63
N TYR A 35 18.55 29.96 -8.57
CA TYR A 35 18.52 29.07 -7.40
C TYR A 35 19.93 28.94 -6.80
N SER A 36 20.04 28.51 -5.55
CA SER A 36 21.31 28.17 -4.91
C SER A 36 21.91 26.92 -5.55
N HIS A 37 23.22 26.90 -5.79
CA HIS A 37 23.84 25.76 -6.46
C HIS A 37 23.87 24.53 -5.55
N PHE A 38 23.39 23.40 -6.06
CA PHE A 38 23.42 22.11 -5.37
C PHE A 38 23.68 20.98 -6.37
N SER A 39 24.08 19.81 -5.85
CA SER A 39 24.15 18.56 -6.61
C SER A 39 23.52 17.42 -5.82
N MET A 40 23.21 16.31 -6.49
CA MET A 40 22.56 15.15 -5.88
C MET A 40 23.30 13.87 -6.23
N GLU A 41 23.34 12.92 -5.30
CA GLU A 41 23.89 11.58 -5.48
C GLU A 41 23.01 10.55 -4.79
N SER A 42 22.73 9.44 -5.47
CA SER A 42 22.04 8.30 -4.87
C SER A 42 23.05 7.29 -4.34
N VAL A 43 22.92 6.93 -3.07
CA VAL A 43 23.81 5.97 -2.41
C VAL A 43 22.99 4.80 -1.89
N THR A 44 23.50 3.59 -2.11
CA THR A 44 22.92 2.36 -1.60
C THR A 44 23.67 1.90 -0.36
N THR A 45 22.96 1.66 0.73
CA THR A 45 23.49 1.14 1.99
C THR A 45 22.80 -0.19 2.32
N ALA A 46 23.57 -1.20 2.73
CA ALA A 46 23.01 -2.47 3.18
C ALA A 46 22.33 -2.31 4.55
N LEU A 47 21.26 -3.07 4.79
CA LEU A 47 20.59 -3.10 6.09
C LEU A 47 21.26 -4.10 7.03
N ASP A 48 21.42 -3.73 8.29
CA ASP A 48 21.85 -4.62 9.36
C ASP A 48 20.67 -5.50 9.82
N GLY A 49 20.88 -6.82 9.82
CA GLY A 49 19.90 -7.79 10.27
C GLY A 49 20.00 -9.12 9.50
N PRO A 50 19.00 -10.00 9.62
CA PRO A 50 18.97 -11.26 8.87
C PRO A 50 18.82 -11.01 7.36
N ASN A 51 19.71 -11.59 6.55
CA ASN A 51 19.63 -11.54 5.09
C ASN A 51 18.67 -12.57 4.48
N GLN A 52 18.05 -13.40 5.31
CA GLN A 52 17.08 -14.42 4.91
C GLN A 52 15.74 -14.14 5.55
N LEU A 53 14.71 -14.03 4.72
CA LEU A 53 13.33 -13.97 5.17
C LEU A 53 12.91 -15.35 5.67
N ARG A 54 12.43 -15.41 6.91
CA ARG A 54 11.93 -16.64 7.52
C ARG A 54 10.53 -16.95 7.02
N TYR A 55 10.19 -18.24 7.00
CA TYR A 55 8.88 -18.69 6.55
C TYR A 55 7.73 -18.20 7.42
N ASP A 56 7.89 -18.29 8.74
CA ASP A 56 6.82 -18.18 9.74
C ASP A 56 7.05 -17.08 10.79
N GLN A 57 8.21 -16.43 10.77
CA GLN A 57 8.59 -15.42 11.75
C GLN A 57 8.95 -14.08 11.10
N PRO A 58 8.52 -12.95 11.66
CA PRO A 58 8.96 -11.64 11.21
C PRO A 58 10.46 -11.46 11.49
N ILE A 59 11.10 -10.62 10.69
CA ILE A 59 12.49 -10.21 10.90
C ILE A 59 12.58 -8.70 11.00
N GLN A 60 13.56 -8.21 11.75
CA GLN A 60 13.83 -6.78 11.91
C GLN A 60 15.15 -6.43 11.23
N LEU A 61 15.12 -5.33 10.47
CA LEU A 61 16.24 -4.75 9.76
C LEU A 61 16.41 -3.30 10.22
N ARG A 62 17.66 -2.82 10.26
CA ARG A 62 17.95 -1.43 10.61
C ARG A 62 19.17 -0.91 9.86
N THR A 63 19.26 0.40 9.66
CA THR A 63 20.52 1.02 9.25
C THR A 63 20.60 2.43 9.80
N LYS A 64 21.81 2.81 10.19
CA LYS A 64 22.14 4.20 10.45
C LYS A 64 22.33 4.93 9.12
N ILE A 65 21.79 6.14 9.03
CA ILE A 65 21.96 7.00 7.86
C ILE A 65 23.37 7.58 7.90
N GLN A 66 24.11 7.41 6.80
CA GLN A 66 25.48 7.89 6.69
C GLN A 66 25.49 9.40 6.42
N ARG A 67 26.48 10.11 6.97
CA ARG A 67 26.62 11.57 6.78
C ARG A 67 27.49 11.86 5.55
N ILE A 68 27.00 11.46 4.38
CA ILE A 68 27.72 11.61 3.10
C ILE A 68 27.44 13.00 2.50
N GLY A 69 26.16 13.40 2.45
CA GLY A 69 25.74 14.74 2.00
C GLY A 69 25.21 15.64 3.12
N ASP A 70 24.80 16.85 2.73
CA ASP A 70 24.29 17.86 3.67
C ASP A 70 22.81 17.68 3.98
N LEU A 71 22.01 17.31 2.97
CA LEU A 71 20.60 16.95 3.11
C LEU A 71 20.32 15.53 2.57
N MET A 72 19.17 14.97 2.94
CA MET A 72 18.64 13.71 2.37
C MET A 72 17.19 13.92 1.90
N SER A 73 16.89 13.60 0.63
CA SER A 73 15.56 13.80 0.03
C SER A 73 14.77 12.50 -0.11
N ASP A 74 15.29 11.49 -0.80
CA ASP A 74 14.52 10.29 -1.15
C ASP A 74 14.98 9.07 -0.37
N MET A 75 14.09 8.09 -0.19
CA MET A 75 14.40 6.82 0.45
C MET A 75 13.60 5.67 -0.15
N TYR A 76 14.30 4.63 -0.62
CA TYR A 76 13.71 3.40 -1.15
C TYR A 76 14.26 2.18 -0.41
N PHE A 77 13.37 1.35 0.14
CA PHE A 77 13.72 0.03 0.63
C PHE A 77 13.74 -0.95 -0.54
N SER A 78 14.86 -1.59 -0.81
CA SER A 78 14.99 -2.56 -1.90
C SER A 78 15.37 -3.94 -1.40
N PHE A 79 14.79 -4.98 -2.01
CA PHE A 79 15.07 -6.37 -1.72
C PHE A 79 14.84 -7.23 -2.98
N GLN A 80 15.51 -8.37 -3.06
CA GLN A 80 15.50 -9.26 -4.22
C GLN A 80 14.54 -10.41 -4.00
N VAL A 81 13.52 -10.59 -4.85
CA VAL A 81 12.66 -11.79 -4.91
C VAL A 81 13.33 -12.96 -5.65
N PRO A 82 13.09 -14.23 -5.23
CA PRO A 82 13.75 -15.38 -5.82
C PRO A 82 13.02 -15.81 -7.10
N ASP A 83 13.70 -16.63 -7.90
CA ASP A 83 13.03 -17.41 -8.93
C ASP A 83 12.05 -18.41 -8.30
N ILE A 84 10.86 -18.52 -8.89
CA ILE A 84 9.81 -19.44 -8.46
C ILE A 84 9.57 -20.49 -9.53
N TYR A 85 9.67 -21.75 -9.14
CA TYR A 85 9.45 -22.92 -9.98
C TYR A 85 8.18 -23.64 -9.50
N SER A 86 7.03 -23.30 -10.08
CA SER A 86 5.79 -24.04 -9.82
C SER A 86 5.76 -25.29 -10.69
N LYS A 87 6.06 -26.43 -10.07
CA LYS A 87 6.28 -27.71 -10.76
C LYS A 87 4.96 -28.38 -11.14
N TYR A 88 4.95 -29.04 -12.28
CA TYR A 88 3.85 -29.90 -12.70
C TYR A 88 3.75 -31.12 -11.81
N ILE A 89 2.54 -31.39 -11.33
CA ILE A 89 2.19 -32.55 -10.54
C ILE A 89 1.25 -33.41 -11.38
N ALA A 90 1.65 -34.66 -11.60
CA ALA A 90 0.84 -35.59 -12.38
C ALA A 90 -0.45 -35.94 -11.60
N PRO A 91 -1.63 -35.85 -12.23
CA PRO A 91 -2.87 -36.29 -11.61
C PRO A 91 -2.76 -37.75 -11.16
N GLY A 92 -2.96 -38.01 -9.87
CA GLY A 92 -2.92 -39.38 -9.33
C GLY A 92 -1.51 -39.95 -9.13
N ASP A 93 -0.48 -39.11 -8.95
CA ASP A 93 0.90 -39.55 -8.61
C ASP A 93 1.05 -40.32 -7.28
N GLY A 94 -0.06 -40.56 -6.56
CA GLY A 94 -0.12 -41.31 -5.31
C GLY A 94 0.41 -40.56 -4.08
N ILE A 95 1.15 -39.47 -4.30
CA ILE A 95 1.79 -38.64 -3.27
C ILE A 95 0.89 -37.41 -2.99
N HIS A 96 0.43 -36.74 -4.05
CA HIS A 96 -0.38 -35.53 -4.00
C HIS A 96 -1.81 -35.87 -4.45
N LYS A 97 -2.73 -36.03 -3.49
CA LYS A 97 -4.15 -36.29 -3.76
C LYS A 97 -4.89 -35.00 -4.16
N ARG A 98 -4.59 -34.45 -5.34
CA ARG A 98 -5.13 -33.17 -5.83
C ARG A 98 -5.58 -33.21 -7.29
N SER A 99 -6.59 -32.40 -7.61
CA SER A 99 -7.14 -32.22 -8.97
C SER A 99 -6.61 -30.98 -9.70
N SER A 100 -5.90 -30.10 -8.98
CA SER A 100 -5.34 -28.83 -9.47
C SER A 100 -3.83 -28.77 -9.23
N GLN A 101 -3.14 -27.97 -10.05
CA GLN A 101 -1.73 -27.61 -9.84
C GLN A 101 -1.63 -26.57 -8.72
N TYR A 102 -0.46 -26.42 -8.07
CA TYR A 102 -0.30 -25.41 -7.00
C TYR A 102 -0.41 -23.97 -7.52
N GLU A 103 0.09 -23.68 -8.71
CA GLU A 103 0.18 -22.33 -9.29
C GLU A 103 0.52 -21.23 -8.26
N PHE A 104 1.79 -20.84 -8.13
CA PHE A 104 2.25 -19.87 -7.14
C PHE A 104 1.98 -18.41 -7.55
N PHE A 105 1.47 -17.59 -6.64
CA PHE A 105 1.17 -16.16 -6.85
C PHE A 105 1.79 -15.36 -5.71
N TRP A 106 2.58 -14.34 -6.02
CA TRP A 106 2.93 -13.34 -5.01
C TRP A 106 1.68 -12.54 -4.63
N SER A 107 1.59 -12.14 -3.36
CA SER A 107 0.55 -11.23 -2.90
C SER A 107 0.66 -9.91 -3.66
N ARG A 108 -0.48 -9.30 -3.95
CA ARG A 108 -0.53 -8.02 -4.65
C ARG A 108 0.14 -6.92 -3.84
N PHE A 109 0.84 -6.03 -4.53
CA PHE A 109 1.68 -5.00 -3.92
C PHE A 109 2.70 -5.59 -2.93
N LEU A 110 3.44 -6.63 -3.36
CA LEU A 110 4.39 -7.37 -2.52
C LEU A 110 5.33 -6.47 -1.71
N GLY A 111 5.82 -5.38 -2.30
CA GLY A 111 6.66 -4.39 -1.63
C GLY A 111 5.97 -3.66 -0.47
N ALA A 112 4.67 -3.39 -0.56
CA ALA A 112 3.89 -2.89 0.57
C ALA A 112 3.54 -4.03 1.53
N ALA A 113 3.13 -5.20 1.02
CA ALA A 113 2.71 -6.35 1.82
C ALA A 113 3.82 -6.90 2.73
N ILE A 114 5.10 -6.82 2.31
CA ILE A 114 6.24 -7.27 3.12
C ILE A 114 6.50 -6.36 4.33
N ILE A 115 6.08 -5.09 4.31
CA ILE A 115 6.35 -4.15 5.40
C ILE A 115 5.30 -4.33 6.51
N GLN A 116 5.74 -4.90 7.63
CA GLN A 116 4.92 -4.97 8.83
C GLN A 116 4.84 -3.59 9.51
N ASN A 117 5.99 -2.94 9.70
CA ASN A 117 6.10 -1.53 10.07
C ASN A 117 7.46 -0.98 9.66
N VAL A 118 7.52 0.33 9.49
CA VAL A 118 8.73 1.08 9.20
C VAL A 118 8.72 2.36 10.02
N ALA A 119 9.84 2.64 10.68
CA ALA A 119 9.98 3.76 11.60
C ALA A 119 11.29 4.51 11.37
N PHE A 120 11.23 5.83 11.49
CA PHE A 120 12.39 6.70 11.42
C PHE A 120 12.69 7.30 12.80
N PHE A 121 13.96 7.25 13.19
CA PHE A 121 14.46 7.70 14.47
C PHE A 121 15.49 8.81 14.30
N ILE A 122 15.45 9.79 15.20
CA ILE A 122 16.49 10.82 15.34
C ILE A 122 16.93 10.83 16.80
N GLY A 123 18.22 10.57 17.06
CA GLY A 123 18.76 10.55 18.42
C GLY A 123 18.07 9.53 19.35
N GLY A 124 17.58 8.41 18.79
CA GLY A 124 16.84 7.38 19.52
C GLY A 124 15.34 7.67 19.73
N GLN A 125 14.85 8.86 19.38
CA GLN A 125 13.42 9.17 19.42
C GLN A 125 12.74 8.79 18.11
N LYS A 126 11.60 8.08 18.21
CA LYS A 126 10.77 7.72 17.06
C LYS A 126 10.00 8.94 16.56
N ILE A 127 10.24 9.35 15.33
CA ILE A 127 9.64 10.55 14.73
C ILE A 127 8.35 10.20 13.97
N GLN A 128 8.43 9.19 13.12
CA GLN A 128 7.31 8.76 12.28
C GLN A 128 7.35 7.24 12.13
N GLU A 129 6.19 6.60 12.16
CA GLU A 129 6.01 5.16 11.95
C GLU A 129 4.74 4.92 11.14
N PHE A 130 4.79 3.96 10.23
CA PHE A 130 3.63 3.48 9.48
C PHE A 130 3.87 2.05 8.99
N ASP A 131 2.83 1.42 8.44
CA ASP A 131 2.89 0.06 7.91
C ASP A 131 2.64 0.01 6.39
N GLY A 132 2.77 -1.19 5.82
CA GLY A 132 2.51 -1.42 4.41
C GLY A 132 1.10 -1.07 3.97
N THR A 133 0.10 -1.26 4.84
CA THR A 133 -1.30 -0.97 4.50
C THR A 133 -1.50 0.54 4.35
N TYR A 134 -0.94 1.33 5.25
CA TYR A 134 -0.91 2.79 5.11
C TYR A 134 -0.17 3.23 3.84
N LEU A 135 0.97 2.60 3.48
CA LEU A 135 1.68 2.92 2.24
C LEU A 135 0.81 2.71 1.00
N LEU A 136 0.12 1.56 0.92
CA LEU A 136 -0.82 1.27 -0.15
C LEU A 136 -1.98 2.27 -0.17
N SER A 137 -2.59 2.55 0.99
CA SER A 137 -3.70 3.49 1.08
C SER A 137 -3.29 4.91 0.67
N LYS A 138 -2.13 5.39 1.12
CA LYS A 138 -1.59 6.70 0.73
C LYS A 138 -1.34 6.76 -0.78
N ALA A 139 -0.72 5.73 -1.37
CA ALA A 139 -0.48 5.66 -2.80
C ALA A 139 -1.78 5.73 -3.62
N GLN A 140 -2.81 4.97 -3.23
CA GLN A 140 -4.11 4.96 -3.92
C GLN A 140 -4.86 6.30 -3.77
N LEU A 141 -4.74 6.96 -2.63
CA LEU A 141 -5.44 8.20 -2.33
C LEU A 141 -4.73 9.45 -2.84
N GLU A 142 -3.42 9.42 -3.08
CA GLU A 142 -2.65 10.63 -3.39
C GLU A 142 -1.98 10.62 -4.76
N TYR A 143 -1.60 9.45 -5.28
CA TYR A 143 -0.93 9.39 -6.56
C TYR A 143 -1.94 9.42 -7.71
N ASP A 144 -1.68 10.30 -8.67
CA ASP A 144 -2.41 10.28 -9.93
C ASP A 144 -2.16 8.98 -10.70
N THR A 145 -2.94 8.73 -11.74
CA THR A 145 -2.90 7.44 -12.45
C THR A 145 -1.51 7.05 -12.96
N ASP A 146 -0.73 8.01 -13.48
CA ASP A 146 0.61 7.75 -14.01
C ASP A 146 1.61 7.46 -12.88
N THR A 147 1.61 8.27 -11.82
CA THR A 147 2.48 8.07 -10.65
C THR A 147 2.14 6.77 -9.95
N TYR A 148 0.85 6.46 -9.82
CA TYR A 148 0.38 5.22 -9.21
C TYR A 148 0.80 3.98 -10.02
N GLN A 149 0.77 4.04 -11.36
CA GLN A 149 1.24 2.95 -12.22
C GLN A 149 2.74 2.70 -12.05
N LYS A 150 3.55 3.77 -12.06
CA LYS A 150 5.00 3.68 -11.78
C LYS A 150 5.26 3.09 -10.40
N TRP A 151 4.54 3.57 -9.39
CA TRP A 151 4.63 3.05 -8.02
C TRP A 151 4.25 1.57 -7.94
N SER A 152 3.16 1.15 -8.60
CA SER A 152 2.70 -0.24 -8.63
C SER A 152 3.74 -1.18 -9.23
N ILE A 153 4.46 -0.75 -10.28
CA ILE A 153 5.58 -1.51 -10.84
C ILE A 153 6.73 -1.64 -9.82
N LEU A 154 7.10 -0.54 -9.16
CA LEU A 154 8.20 -0.53 -8.17
C LEU A 154 7.93 -1.50 -7.00
N VAL A 155 6.68 -1.53 -6.50
CA VAL A 155 6.28 -2.42 -5.39
C VAL A 155 5.88 -3.83 -5.84
N GLY A 156 6.02 -4.15 -7.13
CA GLY A 156 5.80 -5.50 -7.65
C GLY A 156 4.34 -5.90 -7.85
N ASP A 157 3.39 -4.96 -7.99
CA ASP A 157 2.03 -5.28 -8.45
C ASP A 157 1.98 -5.34 -9.98
N VAL A 158 2.68 -6.33 -10.53
CA VAL A 158 2.73 -6.61 -11.98
C VAL A 158 2.25 -8.03 -12.26
N PRO A 159 1.58 -8.29 -13.40
CA PRO A 159 1.05 -9.61 -13.72
C PRO A 159 2.09 -10.72 -13.64
N GLU A 160 3.35 -10.46 -13.95
CA GLU A 160 4.45 -11.42 -13.87
C GLU A 160 4.63 -12.00 -12.45
N LEU A 161 4.36 -11.21 -11.41
CA LEU A 161 4.46 -11.63 -10.02
C LEU A 161 3.10 -12.09 -9.45
N THR A 162 2.04 -11.33 -9.75
CA THR A 162 0.74 -11.45 -9.06
C THR A 162 -0.32 -12.18 -9.87
N ASN A 163 -0.10 -12.41 -11.17
CA ASN A 163 -0.94 -13.26 -12.02
C ASN A 163 -0.15 -13.85 -13.19
N PRO A 164 0.78 -14.79 -12.94
CA PRO A 164 1.73 -15.24 -13.95
C PRO A 164 1.07 -15.85 -15.20
N ALA A 165 -0.18 -16.33 -15.09
CA ALA A 165 -0.97 -16.84 -16.21
C ALA A 165 -1.35 -15.75 -17.24
N ASN A 166 -1.24 -14.47 -16.88
CA ASN A 166 -1.43 -13.31 -17.75
C ASN A 166 -0.15 -12.45 -17.88
N GLY A 167 0.98 -12.94 -17.38
CA GLY A 167 2.26 -12.22 -17.43
C GLY A 167 3.00 -12.36 -18.76
N ALA A 168 4.01 -11.52 -18.97
CA ALA A 168 4.84 -11.52 -20.17
C ALA A 168 5.55 -12.86 -20.47
N TYR A 169 5.75 -13.70 -19.46
CA TYR A 169 6.43 -15.00 -19.61
C TYR A 169 5.50 -16.15 -20.04
N THR A 170 4.21 -15.89 -20.24
CA THR A 170 3.29 -16.86 -20.85
C THR A 170 3.65 -17.10 -22.31
N SER A 171 3.35 -18.29 -22.84
CA SER A 171 3.62 -18.58 -24.26
C SER A 171 2.60 -17.85 -25.13
N ALA A 172 3.05 -17.13 -26.16
CA ALA A 172 2.14 -16.52 -27.15
C ALA A 172 1.17 -17.52 -27.83
N SER A 173 1.46 -18.82 -27.74
CA SER A 173 0.67 -19.91 -28.35
C SER A 173 -0.16 -20.72 -27.35
N ARG A 174 -0.01 -20.49 -26.04
CA ARG A 174 -0.71 -21.27 -25.00
C ARG A 174 -1.20 -20.37 -23.88
N THR A 175 -2.46 -20.53 -23.51
CA THR A 175 -3.06 -19.87 -22.35
C THR A 175 -2.82 -20.69 -21.08
N GLY A 176 -2.54 -20.02 -19.96
CA GLY A 176 -2.45 -20.65 -18.65
C GLY A 176 -1.16 -20.35 -17.88
N TYR A 177 -1.12 -20.84 -16.64
CA TYR A 177 0.00 -20.61 -15.73
C TYR A 177 1.31 -21.24 -16.26
N PRO A 178 2.46 -20.54 -16.19
CA PRO A 178 3.76 -21.03 -16.68
C PRO A 178 4.33 -22.14 -15.77
N THR A 179 3.76 -23.33 -15.85
CA THR A 179 4.13 -24.49 -15.03
C THR A 179 5.43 -25.12 -15.53
N VAL A 180 6.33 -25.43 -14.60
CA VAL A 180 7.61 -26.08 -14.88
C VAL A 180 7.41 -27.59 -15.03
N ILE A 181 7.87 -28.17 -16.13
CA ILE A 181 7.73 -29.59 -16.45
C ILE A 181 9.12 -30.20 -16.58
N ARG A 182 9.28 -31.45 -16.15
CA ARG A 182 10.54 -32.18 -16.33
C ARG A 182 10.81 -32.44 -17.82
N ASP A 183 11.99 -32.07 -18.30
CA ASP A 183 12.51 -32.57 -19.57
C ASP A 183 13.12 -33.97 -19.37
N THR A 184 12.47 -34.99 -19.93
CA THR A 184 12.94 -36.38 -19.83
C THR A 184 14.18 -36.67 -20.66
N ASN A 185 14.57 -35.79 -21.59
CA ASN A 185 15.73 -35.95 -22.45
C ASN A 185 17.01 -35.35 -21.87
N MET A 186 16.91 -34.56 -20.79
CA MET A 186 18.04 -33.90 -20.15
C MET A 186 18.39 -34.55 -18.81
N GLY A 187 19.69 -34.83 -18.62
CA GLY A 187 20.21 -35.36 -17.35
C GLY A 187 20.21 -34.32 -16.21
N GLN A 188 20.46 -33.05 -16.53
CA GLN A 188 20.32 -31.92 -15.61
C GLN A 188 19.21 -31.01 -16.10
N GLN A 189 18.26 -30.70 -15.23
CA GLN A 189 17.17 -29.79 -15.56
C GLN A 189 17.69 -28.34 -15.62
N LEU A 190 17.23 -27.59 -16.62
CA LEU A 190 17.50 -26.17 -16.81
C LEU A 190 16.22 -25.51 -17.33
N ASN A 191 15.17 -25.54 -16.52
CA ASN A 191 13.91 -24.94 -16.89
C ASN A 191 13.91 -23.44 -16.60
N ARG A 192 13.15 -22.69 -17.40
CA ARG A 192 12.82 -21.30 -17.05
C ARG A 192 11.86 -21.32 -15.85
N PRO A 193 12.08 -20.47 -14.82
CA PRO A 193 11.14 -20.39 -13.70
C PRO A 193 9.76 -19.89 -14.15
N SER A 194 8.74 -20.23 -13.37
CA SER A 194 7.37 -19.73 -13.52
C SER A 194 7.31 -18.22 -13.29
N ILE A 195 8.05 -17.73 -12.29
CA ILE A 195 8.23 -16.30 -11.99
C ILE A 195 9.73 -16.06 -11.87
N LEU A 196 10.24 -15.10 -12.63
CA LEU A 196 11.64 -14.69 -12.54
C LEU A 196 11.87 -13.81 -11.31
N GLY A 197 12.96 -14.09 -10.61
CA GLY A 197 13.47 -13.28 -9.52
C GLY A 197 13.89 -11.91 -10.03
N GLN A 198 13.60 -10.89 -9.24
CA GLN A 198 13.89 -9.49 -9.56
C GLN A 198 14.01 -8.65 -8.29
N ASP A 199 14.51 -7.43 -8.43
CA ASP A 199 14.53 -6.48 -7.34
C ASP A 199 13.21 -5.72 -7.24
N ILE A 200 12.70 -5.61 -6.02
CA ILE A 200 11.55 -4.78 -5.66
C ILE A 200 12.07 -3.55 -4.94
N HIS A 201 11.51 -2.38 -5.29
CA HIS A 201 11.90 -1.10 -4.73
C HIS A 201 10.67 -0.43 -4.11
N VAL A 202 10.68 -0.21 -2.80
CA VAL A 202 9.55 0.34 -2.06
C VAL A 202 9.87 1.77 -1.64
N PRO A 203 9.23 2.79 -2.24
CA PRO A 203 9.35 4.16 -1.77
C PRO A 203 8.82 4.26 -0.33
N LEU A 204 9.66 4.75 0.58
CA LEU A 204 9.28 4.94 1.99
C LEU A 204 8.84 6.39 2.17
N ASN A 205 7.54 6.60 2.36
CA ASN A 205 6.91 7.92 2.36
C ASN A 205 7.07 8.66 3.71
N PHE A 206 8.31 8.84 4.15
CA PHE A 206 8.62 9.72 5.27
C PHE A 206 8.41 11.18 4.88
N TRP A 207 8.26 12.07 5.87
CA TRP A 207 7.96 13.48 5.59
C TRP A 207 8.99 14.20 4.69
N PHE A 208 10.26 13.78 4.78
CA PHE A 208 11.34 14.37 4.00
C PHE A 208 11.39 13.88 2.55
N THR A 209 10.68 12.77 2.23
CA THR A 209 10.58 12.21 0.87
C THR A 209 9.38 12.72 0.10
N ASP A 210 8.35 13.25 0.79
CA ASP A 210 7.14 13.74 0.13
C ASP A 210 7.39 14.98 -0.72
N ALA A 211 8.39 15.81 -0.36
CA ALA A 211 8.77 16.97 -1.15
C ALA A 211 10.24 17.36 -0.97
N THR A 212 10.88 17.82 -2.04
CA THR A 212 12.28 18.25 -2.05
C THR A 212 12.59 19.37 -1.06
N SER A 213 11.61 20.24 -0.73
CA SER A 213 11.78 21.30 0.26
C SER A 213 11.66 20.83 1.72
N GLN A 214 11.30 19.56 1.96
CA GLN A 214 11.29 18.93 3.27
C GLN A 214 12.52 18.03 3.52
N ALA A 215 13.50 18.03 2.60
CA ALA A 215 14.71 17.22 2.72
C ALA A 215 15.35 17.37 4.11
N LEU A 216 15.73 16.24 4.71
CA LEU A 216 16.25 16.17 6.07
C LEU A 216 17.65 16.79 6.13
N PRO A 217 17.88 17.85 6.93
CA PRO A 217 19.19 18.49 7.01
C PRO A 217 20.12 17.75 7.95
N LEU A 218 20.87 16.78 7.41
CA LEU A 218 21.86 16.00 8.15
C LEU A 218 22.97 16.89 8.74
N VAL A 219 23.34 17.96 8.03
CA VAL A 219 24.32 18.95 8.50
C VAL A 219 23.89 19.64 9.81
N ALA A 220 22.57 19.76 10.04
CA ALA A 220 22.01 20.39 11.25
C ALA A 220 21.81 19.40 12.40
N LEU A 221 22.06 18.09 12.20
CA LEU A 221 21.86 17.00 13.15
C LEU A 221 23.17 16.35 13.61
N GLN A 222 24.25 17.14 13.73
CA GLN A 222 25.61 16.64 14.01
C GLN A 222 25.75 15.81 15.30
N TYR A 223 24.89 16.00 16.31
CA TYR A 223 24.97 15.30 17.60
C TYR A 223 23.99 14.13 17.73
N GLN A 224 23.14 13.89 16.72
CA GLN A 224 22.16 12.81 16.74
C GLN A 224 22.31 11.92 15.51
N ASP A 225 22.28 10.62 15.74
CA ASP A 225 22.22 9.65 14.65
C ASP A 225 20.78 9.57 14.13
N CYS A 226 20.65 9.54 12.81
CA CYS A 226 19.40 9.19 12.14
C CYS A 226 19.42 7.69 11.84
N GLU A 227 18.33 6.99 12.15
CA GLU A 227 18.22 5.54 11.96
C GLU A 227 16.85 5.21 11.38
N VAL A 228 16.82 4.26 10.44
CA VAL A 228 15.58 3.68 9.94
C VAL A 228 15.52 2.22 10.38
N GLN A 229 14.37 1.81 10.89
CA GLN A 229 14.08 0.43 11.28
C GLN A 229 12.88 -0.08 10.49
N ILE A 230 12.98 -1.29 9.97
CA ILE A 230 11.94 -1.95 9.17
C ILE A 230 11.71 -3.35 9.74
N THR A 231 10.47 -3.67 10.09
CA THR A 231 10.08 -5.06 10.39
C THR A 231 9.35 -5.63 9.18
N LEU A 232 9.77 -6.82 8.75
CA LEU A 232 9.21 -7.50 7.61
C LEU A 232 8.27 -8.63 8.04
N ASN A 233 7.15 -8.75 7.32
CA ASN A 233 6.22 -9.86 7.45
C ASN A 233 6.88 -11.18 6.98
N PRO A 234 6.53 -12.31 7.61
CA PRO A 234 7.07 -13.63 7.25
C PRO A 234 6.62 -14.07 5.84
N ALA A 235 7.43 -14.92 5.21
CA ALA A 235 7.21 -15.31 3.81
C ALA A 235 5.85 -16.00 3.57
N ASN A 236 5.34 -16.75 4.54
CA ASN A 236 4.04 -17.43 4.45
C ASN A 236 2.84 -16.47 4.30
N THR A 237 3.00 -15.18 4.57
CA THR A 237 1.96 -14.16 4.36
C THR A 237 2.05 -13.45 3.02
N LEU A 238 3.09 -13.71 2.23
CA LEU A 238 3.43 -12.92 1.04
C LEU A 238 3.07 -13.59 -0.28
N TYR A 239 2.54 -14.81 -0.25
CA TYR A 239 2.16 -15.53 -1.45
C TYR A 239 0.95 -16.43 -1.21
N SER A 240 0.32 -16.87 -2.29
CA SER A 240 -0.81 -17.78 -2.26
C SER A 240 -0.67 -18.85 -3.35
N VAL A 241 -1.30 -19.99 -3.12
CA VAL A 241 -1.31 -21.17 -4.00
C VAL A 241 -2.75 -21.64 -4.16
N LEU A 242 -2.99 -22.48 -5.16
CA LEU A 242 -4.21 -23.26 -5.27
C LEU A 242 -4.14 -24.47 -4.35
N ASP A 243 -5.19 -24.64 -3.56
CA ASP A 243 -5.43 -25.86 -2.82
C ASP A 243 -5.73 -27.04 -3.77
N ALA A 244 -5.92 -28.23 -3.20
CA ALA A 244 -6.16 -29.45 -3.97
C ALA A 244 -7.45 -29.43 -4.84
N SER A 245 -8.39 -28.55 -4.49
CA SER A 245 -9.67 -28.35 -5.17
C SER A 245 -9.65 -27.20 -6.18
N GLY A 246 -8.54 -26.46 -6.25
CA GLY A 246 -8.35 -25.36 -7.20
C GLY A 246 -8.74 -23.98 -6.67
N TYR A 247 -8.86 -23.81 -5.35
CA TYR A 247 -9.14 -22.52 -4.73
C TYR A 247 -7.89 -21.81 -4.23
N ARG A 248 -7.83 -20.48 -4.42
CA ARG A 248 -6.72 -19.63 -3.96
C ARG A 248 -6.72 -19.51 -2.44
N VAL A 249 -5.60 -19.87 -1.82
CA VAL A 249 -5.37 -19.83 -0.38
C VAL A 249 -3.92 -19.46 -0.07
N GLY A 250 -3.67 -18.93 1.13
CA GLY A 250 -2.33 -18.85 1.69
C GLY A 250 -1.73 -20.24 1.90
N PRO A 251 -0.40 -20.35 2.04
CA PRO A 251 0.21 -21.64 2.28
C PRO A 251 -0.26 -22.22 3.62
N ASP A 252 -0.21 -23.55 3.73
CA ASP A 252 -0.72 -24.33 4.88
C ASP A 252 -2.25 -24.29 5.10
N PHE A 253 -3.02 -23.62 4.25
CA PHE A 253 -4.49 -23.60 4.30
C PHE A 253 -5.13 -24.29 3.10
N LYS A 254 -6.40 -24.67 3.27
CA LYS A 254 -7.30 -25.14 2.20
C LYS A 254 -8.68 -24.54 2.40
N LEU A 255 -9.42 -24.41 1.31
CA LEU A 255 -10.84 -24.12 1.40
C LEU A 255 -11.57 -25.39 1.87
N GLN A 256 -12.39 -25.24 2.91
CA GLN A 256 -13.14 -26.32 3.53
C GLN A 256 -14.59 -25.88 3.75
N ALA A 257 -15.27 -25.56 2.66
CA ALA A 257 -16.69 -25.22 2.65
C ALA A 257 -17.41 -25.91 1.49
N PRO A 258 -18.69 -26.28 1.64
CA PRO A 258 -19.53 -26.71 0.52
C PRO A 258 -19.62 -25.61 -0.55
N LYS A 259 -19.73 -25.99 -1.83
CA LYS A 259 -19.90 -25.03 -2.94
C LYS A 259 -21.03 -24.03 -2.70
N ALA A 260 -22.15 -24.47 -2.10
CA ALA A 260 -23.26 -23.58 -1.78
C ALA A 260 -22.91 -22.43 -0.80
N GLU A 261 -21.98 -22.66 0.14
CA GLU A 261 -21.52 -21.62 1.08
C GLU A 261 -20.50 -20.68 0.43
N ILE A 262 -19.61 -21.25 -0.39
CA ILE A 262 -18.63 -20.49 -1.19
C ILE A 262 -19.37 -19.54 -2.14
N ASP A 263 -20.33 -20.06 -2.88
CA ASP A 263 -21.20 -19.30 -3.80
C ASP A 263 -22.06 -18.28 -3.02
N ALA A 264 -22.25 -18.45 -1.72
CA ALA A 264 -22.93 -17.49 -0.84
C ALA A 264 -21.98 -16.50 -0.14
N ASN A 265 -20.72 -16.36 -0.61
CA ASN A 265 -19.70 -15.47 -0.05
C ASN A 265 -19.33 -15.79 1.42
N ASN A 266 -19.54 -17.05 1.83
CA ASN A 266 -19.22 -17.56 3.17
C ASN A 266 -18.21 -18.72 3.09
N PRO A 267 -17.00 -18.51 2.59
CA PRO A 267 -15.96 -19.53 2.62
C PRO A 267 -15.56 -19.86 4.07
N ALA A 268 -15.15 -21.11 4.27
CA ALA A 268 -14.52 -21.58 5.50
C ALA A 268 -13.17 -22.21 5.15
N TYR A 269 -12.20 -22.09 6.05
CA TYR A 269 -10.83 -22.52 5.83
C TYR A 269 -10.41 -23.56 6.86
N GLY A 270 -9.60 -24.52 6.41
CA GLY A 270 -8.97 -25.52 7.26
C GLY A 270 -7.46 -25.51 7.07
N VAL A 271 -6.75 -26.10 8.02
CA VAL A 271 -5.29 -26.30 7.92
C VAL A 271 -5.00 -27.53 7.06
N VAL A 272 -3.96 -27.44 6.25
CA VAL A 272 -3.42 -28.51 5.41
C VAL A 272 -2.20 -29.11 6.07
N GLN A 273 -2.12 -30.45 6.09
CA GLN A 273 -0.94 -31.17 6.57
C GLN A 273 0.13 -31.38 5.49
N ASP A 274 -0.25 -31.20 4.23
CA ASP A 274 0.65 -31.28 3.08
C ASP A 274 1.56 -30.04 3.00
N VAL A 275 2.85 -30.27 3.27
CA VAL A 275 3.89 -29.23 3.27
C VAL A 275 4.36 -28.86 1.86
N SER A 276 3.85 -29.50 0.81
CA SER A 276 4.29 -29.27 -0.57
C SER A 276 3.92 -27.86 -1.08
N GLY A 277 2.97 -27.18 -0.42
CA GLY A 277 2.65 -25.77 -0.65
C GLY A 277 3.58 -24.75 0.03
N GLN A 278 4.60 -25.21 0.77
CA GLN A 278 5.57 -24.32 1.40
C GLN A 278 6.59 -23.76 0.41
N LEU A 279 7.12 -22.57 0.70
CA LEU A 279 8.01 -21.82 -0.17
C LEU A 279 9.19 -22.65 -0.69
N ARG A 280 9.84 -23.45 0.17
CA ARG A 280 10.98 -24.32 -0.18
C ARG A 280 10.78 -25.16 -1.45
N ASN A 281 9.55 -25.62 -1.71
CA ASN A 281 9.24 -26.49 -2.85
C ASN A 281 9.24 -25.75 -4.18
N PHE A 282 9.17 -24.42 -4.12
CA PHE A 282 9.15 -23.51 -5.26
C PHE A 282 10.49 -22.83 -5.52
N LEU A 283 11.46 -22.88 -4.59
CA LEU A 283 12.75 -22.19 -4.72
C LEU A 283 13.77 -22.89 -5.62
N THR A 284 13.46 -24.10 -6.09
CA THR A 284 14.39 -24.94 -6.86
C THR A 284 13.68 -25.58 -8.04
N ASP A 285 14.42 -25.82 -9.13
CA ASP A 285 13.89 -26.48 -10.32
C ASP A 285 13.49 -27.95 -10.05
N VAL A 286 12.75 -28.57 -10.98
CA VAL A 286 12.35 -29.97 -10.94
C VAL A 286 13.58 -30.88 -10.78
N GLY A 287 13.49 -31.84 -9.86
CA GLY A 287 14.59 -32.76 -9.54
C GLY A 287 15.62 -32.23 -8.53
N TYR A 288 15.52 -30.96 -8.15
CA TYR A 288 16.31 -30.37 -7.06
C TYR A 288 15.44 -30.17 -5.81
N TYR A 289 16.08 -30.16 -4.65
CA TYR A 289 15.44 -30.01 -3.34
C TYR A 289 16.25 -29.10 -2.43
N THR A 290 15.57 -28.43 -1.50
CA THR A 290 16.20 -27.65 -0.44
C THR A 290 15.42 -27.86 0.86
N GLU A 291 16.15 -28.09 1.95
CA GLU A 291 15.56 -28.18 3.29
C GLU A 291 15.24 -26.79 3.86
N SER A 292 15.92 -25.75 3.36
CA SER A 292 15.76 -24.38 3.84
C SER A 292 14.45 -23.79 3.34
N ASN A 293 13.55 -23.46 4.28
CA ASN A 293 12.33 -22.72 4.00
C ASN A 293 12.54 -21.22 4.24
N THR A 294 13.57 -20.66 3.62
CA THR A 294 13.91 -19.25 3.72
C THR A 294 14.29 -18.72 2.34
N TRP A 295 14.16 -17.42 2.14
CA TRP A 295 14.54 -16.77 0.90
C TRP A 295 15.50 -15.60 1.18
N PHE A 296 16.59 -15.54 0.41
CA PHE A 296 17.61 -14.50 0.52
C PHE A 296 17.14 -13.15 -0.04
N LEU A 297 17.09 -12.13 0.81
CA LEU A 297 16.50 -10.82 0.52
C LEU A 297 17.47 -9.81 -0.10
N ASN A 298 18.76 -9.89 0.18
CA ASN A 298 19.72 -8.81 -0.10
C ASN A 298 19.18 -7.39 0.26
N PRO A 299 18.80 -7.17 1.53
CA PRO A 299 18.06 -5.97 1.92
C PRO A 299 18.95 -4.73 1.91
N ARG A 300 18.50 -3.67 1.25
CA ARG A 300 19.24 -2.42 1.09
C ARG A 300 18.32 -1.22 1.12
N ILE A 301 18.87 -0.08 1.48
CA ILE A 301 18.23 1.22 1.39
C ILE A 301 18.97 2.08 0.40
N GLN A 302 18.24 2.70 -0.51
CA GLN A 302 18.75 3.68 -1.47
C GLN A 302 18.25 5.05 -1.06
N THR A 303 19.18 5.98 -0.82
CA THR A 303 18.85 7.35 -0.41
C THR A 303 19.53 8.36 -1.32
N THR A 304 18.81 9.42 -1.66
CA THR A 304 19.37 10.56 -2.39
C THR A 304 19.91 11.59 -1.40
N TYR A 305 21.21 11.84 -1.46
CA TYR A 305 21.89 12.91 -0.73
C TYR A 305 22.00 14.16 -1.59
N VAL A 306 21.86 15.33 -0.95
CA VAL A 306 22.02 16.64 -1.59
C VAL A 306 23.23 17.34 -0.99
N TYR A 307 24.09 17.86 -1.87
CA TYR A 307 25.28 18.64 -1.51
C TYR A 307 25.00 20.12 -1.78
N LEU A 308 25.21 20.95 -0.76
CA LEU A 308 24.94 22.38 -0.82
C LEU A 308 26.23 23.17 -0.99
N SER A 309 26.12 24.39 -1.52
CA SER A 309 27.22 25.35 -1.48
C SER A 309 27.58 25.73 -0.04
N ASP A 310 28.84 26.13 0.20
CA ASP A 310 29.35 26.41 1.56
C ASP A 310 28.49 27.43 2.33
N ASP A 311 28.04 28.50 1.66
CA ASP A 311 27.23 29.56 2.28
C ASP A 311 25.85 29.03 2.74
N GLU A 312 25.21 28.22 1.90
CA GLU A 312 23.90 27.64 2.19
C GLU A 312 24.04 26.55 3.27
N ARG A 313 25.06 25.69 3.15
CA ARG A 313 25.41 24.68 4.14
C ARG A 313 25.62 25.30 5.53
N GLN A 314 26.36 26.40 5.63
CA GLN A 314 26.53 27.13 6.88
C GLN A 314 25.23 27.72 7.41
N THR A 315 24.33 28.15 6.52
CA THR A 315 23.02 28.67 6.90
C THR A 315 22.16 27.58 7.53
N PHE A 316 22.08 26.40 6.90
CA PHE A 316 21.37 25.24 7.44
C PHE A 316 21.97 24.74 8.76
N ALA A 317 23.29 24.79 8.93
CA ALA A 317 23.95 24.35 10.17
C ALA A 317 23.73 25.30 11.36
N LYS A 318 23.61 26.61 11.11
CA LYS A 318 23.55 27.65 12.16
C LYS A 318 22.13 28.05 12.53
N GLN A 319 21.21 28.07 11.57
CA GLN A 319 19.86 28.56 11.81
C GLN A 319 18.96 27.47 12.41
N PRO A 320 18.05 27.83 13.33
CA PRO A 320 17.02 26.90 13.77
C PRO A 320 16.07 26.61 12.61
N LEU A 321 15.83 25.34 12.33
CA LEU A 321 14.96 24.88 11.25
C LEU A 321 13.68 24.29 11.84
N THR A 322 12.57 24.45 11.14
CA THR A 322 11.28 23.86 11.52
C THR A 322 10.62 23.27 10.29
N TYR A 323 10.42 21.96 10.32
CA TYR A 323 9.75 21.20 9.28
C TYR A 323 8.37 20.78 9.77
N ILE A 324 7.39 20.81 8.88
CA ILE A 324 6.07 20.29 9.16
C ILE A 324 6.00 18.85 8.66
N PHE A 325 5.44 17.96 9.46
CA PHE A 325 5.29 16.57 9.04
C PHE A 325 3.97 15.95 9.49
N PRO A 326 3.41 15.02 8.69
CA PRO A 326 2.28 14.21 9.10
C PRO A 326 2.75 13.08 10.03
N GLN A 327 2.28 13.08 11.27
CA GLN A 327 2.38 11.93 12.16
C GLN A 327 1.19 11.00 11.90
N VAL A 328 1.47 9.69 11.80
CA VAL A 328 0.47 8.67 11.48
C VAL A 328 0.18 7.85 12.73
N TYR A 329 -1.09 7.71 13.07
CA TYR A 329 -1.58 6.86 14.14
C TYR A 329 -2.39 5.71 13.54
N LYS A 330 -2.13 4.49 13.99
CA LYS A 330 -2.86 3.29 13.57
C LYS A 330 -3.73 2.81 14.73
N ILE A 331 -5.05 2.77 14.52
CA ILE A 331 -6.01 2.32 15.52
C ILE A 331 -6.79 1.11 14.97
N PRO A 332 -6.41 -0.13 15.35
CA PRO A 332 -7.07 -1.34 14.88
C PRO A 332 -8.27 -1.74 15.75
N TYR A 333 -9.32 -2.22 15.09
CA TYR A 333 -10.53 -2.80 15.67
C TYR A 333 -10.81 -4.13 14.97
N GLU A 334 -10.64 -5.22 15.68
CA GLU A 334 -10.75 -6.58 15.16
C GLU A 334 -12.06 -7.23 15.63
N GLY A 335 -12.58 -8.20 14.89
CA GLY A 335 -13.69 -9.02 15.40
C GLY A 335 -15.05 -8.32 15.38
N ILE A 336 -15.27 -7.35 14.49
CA ILE A 336 -16.53 -6.61 14.41
C ILE A 336 -17.63 -7.48 13.81
N PHE A 337 -18.67 -7.77 14.62
CA PHE A 337 -19.86 -8.52 14.21
C PHE A 337 -21.17 -7.76 14.38
N GLN A 338 -21.17 -6.67 15.15
CA GLN A 338 -22.37 -5.87 15.37
C GLN A 338 -22.56 -4.87 14.23
N THR A 339 -23.83 -4.57 13.89
CA THR A 339 -24.17 -3.64 12.81
C THR A 339 -23.72 -2.21 13.09
N ARG A 340 -23.67 -1.77 14.36
CA ARG A 340 -23.20 -0.42 14.72
C ARG A 340 -22.14 -0.50 15.81
N GLN A 341 -21.10 0.30 15.69
CA GLN A 341 -20.04 0.46 16.68
C GLN A 341 -19.75 1.94 16.88
N THR A 342 -19.55 2.33 18.14
CA THR A 342 -19.01 3.65 18.49
C THR A 342 -17.57 3.42 18.94
N LEU A 343 -16.64 4.01 18.22
CA LEU A 343 -15.21 3.77 18.37
C LEU A 343 -14.55 5.02 18.97
N ASP A 344 -13.95 4.88 20.16
CA ASP A 344 -13.21 5.96 20.79
C ASP A 344 -11.83 6.13 20.14
N LEU A 345 -11.50 7.37 19.78
CA LEU A 345 -10.25 7.75 19.12
C LEU A 345 -9.42 8.61 20.08
N ASP A 346 -8.53 7.97 20.84
CA ASP A 346 -7.59 8.66 21.73
C ASP A 346 -6.41 9.22 20.93
N ILE A 347 -6.60 10.42 20.38
CA ILE A 347 -5.66 11.08 19.49
C ILE A 347 -5.44 12.53 19.93
N HIS A 348 -4.21 13.00 19.76
CA HIS A 348 -3.80 14.37 20.03
C HIS A 348 -3.28 15.05 18.76
N ASN A 349 -2.95 16.33 18.87
CA ASN A 349 -2.50 17.23 17.80
C ASN A 349 -3.61 17.60 16.79
N PRO A 350 -3.34 18.59 15.91
CA PRO A 350 -4.25 18.92 14.82
C PRO A 350 -4.32 17.77 13.80
N ILE A 351 -5.45 17.08 13.74
CA ILE A 351 -5.71 15.99 12.79
C ILE A 351 -6.24 16.54 11.46
N THR A 352 -5.77 15.97 10.35
CA THR A 352 -6.11 16.42 8.98
C THR A 352 -7.09 15.49 8.31
N ARG A 353 -6.98 14.17 8.53
CA ARG A 353 -7.88 13.17 7.96
C ARG A 353 -7.87 11.83 8.69
N PHE A 354 -8.93 11.08 8.46
CA PHE A 354 -9.06 9.65 8.74
C PHE A 354 -9.07 8.86 7.43
N ILE A 355 -8.38 7.72 7.45
CA ILE A 355 -8.37 6.74 6.38
C ILE A 355 -8.88 5.43 6.97
N PHE A 356 -9.99 4.92 6.45
CA PHE A 356 -10.64 3.70 6.95
C PHE A 356 -10.20 2.51 6.10
N SER A 357 -9.40 1.61 6.67
CA SER A 357 -8.99 0.36 6.01
C SER A 357 -9.79 -0.80 6.57
N THR A 358 -10.71 -1.34 5.79
CA THR A 358 -11.54 -2.49 6.19
C THR A 358 -11.06 -3.79 5.57
N ARG A 359 -11.17 -4.91 6.28
CA ARG A 359 -10.95 -6.25 5.71
C ARG A 359 -11.90 -7.26 6.35
N ARG A 360 -12.11 -8.38 5.69
CA ARG A 360 -12.66 -9.57 6.34
C ARG A 360 -11.57 -10.24 7.16
N SER A 361 -11.92 -10.74 8.34
CA SER A 361 -11.00 -11.50 9.21
C SER A 361 -10.46 -12.78 8.54
N ASP A 362 -11.19 -13.35 7.59
CA ASP A 362 -10.79 -14.52 6.82
C ASP A 362 -9.79 -14.23 5.68
N SER A 363 -9.47 -12.97 5.41
CA SER A 363 -8.53 -12.58 4.34
C SER A 363 -7.11 -13.10 4.57
N ILE A 364 -6.74 -13.33 5.84
CA ILE A 364 -5.45 -13.90 6.21
C ILE A 364 -5.24 -15.31 5.64
N TYR A 365 -6.31 -16.10 5.47
CA TYR A 365 -6.23 -17.45 4.90
C TYR A 365 -5.99 -17.45 3.40
N ARG A 366 -5.99 -16.29 2.75
CA ARG A 366 -5.75 -16.11 1.31
C ARG A 366 -4.55 -15.22 0.99
N ASN A 367 -3.99 -14.57 2.01
CA ASN A 367 -2.98 -13.51 1.85
C ASN A 367 -3.43 -12.38 0.91
N ASP A 368 -4.71 -12.03 0.99
CA ASP A 368 -5.35 -10.98 0.19
C ASP A 368 -5.08 -9.58 0.77
N PHE A 369 -3.81 -9.16 0.73
CA PHE A 369 -3.35 -7.90 1.33
C PHE A 369 -4.12 -6.67 0.83
N ASN A 370 -4.50 -6.62 -0.45
CA ASN A 370 -5.13 -5.47 -1.07
C ASN A 370 -6.66 -5.56 -1.15
N ASN A 371 -7.28 -6.56 -0.53
CA ASN A 371 -8.72 -6.73 -0.56
C ASN A 371 -9.39 -6.00 0.61
N PHE A 372 -9.84 -4.78 0.35
CA PHE A 372 -10.55 -3.95 1.34
C PHE A 372 -12.06 -4.18 1.38
N THR A 373 -12.56 -5.18 0.65
CA THR A 373 -13.99 -5.37 0.36
C THR A 373 -14.57 -6.57 1.12
N ASN A 374 -15.89 -6.67 1.13
CA ASN A 374 -16.63 -7.81 1.66
C ASN A 374 -16.66 -9.01 0.69
N TRP A 375 -16.06 -8.90 -0.50
CA TRP A 375 -15.96 -10.02 -1.45
C TRP A 375 -14.71 -10.83 -1.17
N TYR A 376 -14.85 -12.14 -0.95
CA TYR A 376 -13.69 -13.00 -0.73
C TYR A 376 -12.80 -13.15 -1.99
N THR A 377 -13.32 -12.85 -3.18
CA THR A 377 -12.62 -12.93 -4.49
C THR A 377 -12.55 -11.59 -5.23
N TYR A 378 -12.09 -10.52 -4.59
CA TYR A 378 -11.94 -9.21 -5.25
C TYR A 378 -10.93 -9.26 -6.43
N PRO A 379 -11.24 -8.68 -7.62
CA PRO A 379 -12.34 -7.76 -7.93
C PRO A 379 -13.63 -8.41 -8.46
N TYR A 380 -13.75 -9.73 -8.41
CA TYR A 380 -14.91 -10.46 -8.92
C TYR A 380 -15.99 -10.63 -7.84
N ALA A 381 -17.23 -10.28 -8.19
CA ALA A 381 -18.36 -10.47 -7.31
C ALA A 381 -18.58 -11.98 -7.04
N PRO A 382 -18.97 -12.37 -5.81
CA PRO A 382 -19.43 -13.72 -5.52
C PRO A 382 -20.58 -14.09 -6.47
N LEU A 383 -20.52 -15.31 -7.03
CA LEU A 383 -21.49 -15.79 -8.00
C LEU A 383 -22.24 -16.98 -7.44
N LYS A 384 -23.57 -16.87 -7.37
CA LYS A 384 -24.46 -17.99 -7.14
C LYS A 384 -25.15 -18.36 -8.44
N GLU A 385 -24.79 -19.51 -8.99
CA GLU A 385 -25.32 -19.98 -10.26
C GLU A 385 -26.86 -20.12 -10.23
N THR A 386 -27.51 -19.77 -11.32
CA THR A 386 -28.95 -19.99 -11.50
C THR A 386 -29.19 -21.50 -11.66
N VAL A 387 -30.05 -22.07 -10.82
CA VAL A 387 -30.35 -23.51 -10.84
C VAL A 387 -31.30 -23.84 -11.99
N GLY A 388 -31.10 -24.98 -12.65
CA GLY A 388 -32.03 -25.51 -13.66
C GLY A 388 -31.92 -24.88 -15.05
N VAL A 389 -30.79 -24.26 -15.37
CA VAL A 389 -30.49 -23.73 -16.71
C VAL A 389 -29.55 -24.66 -17.47
N ASP A 390 -29.61 -24.62 -18.80
CA ASP A 390 -28.76 -25.42 -19.66
C ASP A 390 -27.26 -25.16 -19.42
N ASP A 391 -26.43 -26.17 -19.65
CA ASP A 391 -24.97 -26.11 -19.46
C ASP A 391 -24.30 -24.98 -20.26
N TYR A 392 -24.85 -24.63 -21.42
CA TYR A 392 -24.41 -23.49 -22.23
C TYR A 392 -24.58 -22.16 -21.48
N LEU A 393 -25.68 -22.00 -20.73
CA LEU A 393 -25.92 -20.82 -19.90
C LEU A 393 -25.11 -20.87 -18.62
N ARG A 394 -24.91 -22.05 -18.02
CA ARG A 394 -24.08 -22.24 -16.81
C ARG A 394 -22.61 -21.87 -17.06
N THR A 395 -22.10 -22.17 -18.25
CA THR A 395 -20.71 -21.87 -18.66
C THR A 395 -20.57 -20.51 -19.36
N GLY A 396 -21.69 -19.83 -19.61
CA GLY A 396 -21.75 -18.48 -20.17
C GLY A 396 -21.65 -17.37 -19.13
N ALA A 397 -21.54 -16.12 -19.58
CA ALA A 397 -21.53 -14.94 -18.72
C ALA A 397 -22.93 -14.68 -18.14
N THR A 398 -23.20 -15.17 -16.93
CA THR A 398 -24.46 -14.91 -16.19
C THR A 398 -24.19 -14.07 -14.95
N SER A 399 -25.16 -13.26 -14.54
CA SER A 399 -25.10 -12.47 -13.29
C SER A 399 -25.39 -13.30 -12.03
N GLY A 400 -25.90 -14.52 -12.20
CA GLY A 400 -26.34 -15.38 -11.10
C GLY A 400 -27.58 -14.86 -10.35
N GLY A 401 -27.91 -15.55 -9.25
CA GLY A 401 -28.93 -15.14 -8.29
C GLY A 401 -28.38 -14.16 -7.25
N LEU A 402 -29.28 -13.35 -6.66
CA LEU A 402 -28.93 -12.41 -5.59
C LEU A 402 -28.43 -13.16 -4.34
N ILE A 403 -27.25 -12.78 -3.86
CA ILE A 403 -26.70 -13.24 -2.58
C ILE A 403 -26.95 -12.12 -1.56
N ALA A 404 -27.67 -12.44 -0.49
CA ALA A 404 -27.94 -11.47 0.57
C ALA A 404 -26.65 -11.11 1.31
N ASN A 405 -26.50 -9.85 1.74
CA ASN A 405 -25.37 -9.35 2.54
C ASN A 405 -23.98 -9.52 1.88
N SER A 406 -23.93 -9.64 0.55
CA SER A 406 -22.69 -9.75 -0.24
C SER A 406 -22.39 -8.49 -1.06
N GLN A 407 -22.87 -7.32 -0.63
CA GLN A 407 -22.44 -6.05 -1.23
C GLN A 407 -20.93 -5.88 -1.05
N LYS A 408 -20.29 -5.13 -1.96
CA LYS A 408 -18.84 -4.94 -1.99
C LYS A 408 -18.31 -4.21 -0.75
N ASP A 409 -19.02 -3.17 -0.31
CA ASP A 409 -18.59 -2.35 0.83
C ASP A 409 -18.81 -3.09 2.17
N ILE A 410 -17.86 -2.91 3.09
CA ILE A 410 -17.95 -3.42 4.47
C ILE A 410 -18.68 -2.40 5.35
N ILE A 411 -18.25 -1.13 5.30
CA ILE A 411 -18.91 -0.04 6.00
C ILE A 411 -20.14 0.37 5.18
N LYS A 412 -21.23 0.68 5.86
CA LYS A 412 -22.46 1.21 5.30
C LYS A 412 -22.57 2.72 5.54
N TYR A 413 -22.30 3.18 6.76
CA TYR A 413 -22.32 4.60 7.12
C TYR A 413 -21.19 4.96 8.10
N VAL A 414 -20.75 6.22 8.03
CA VAL A 414 -19.81 6.81 8.98
C VAL A 414 -20.38 8.13 9.51
N ARG A 415 -20.15 8.36 10.80
CA ARG A 415 -20.50 9.58 11.53
C ARG A 415 -19.39 9.92 12.52
N ILE A 416 -18.99 11.19 12.60
CA ILE A 416 -17.96 11.65 13.54
C ILE A 416 -18.61 12.49 14.64
N ILE A 417 -18.24 12.20 15.88
CA ILE A 417 -18.80 12.79 17.08
C ILE A 417 -17.66 13.41 17.90
N CYS A 418 -17.82 14.67 18.31
CA CYS A 418 -16.91 15.39 19.19
C CYS A 418 -17.66 15.85 20.44
N ASP A 419 -17.22 15.41 21.62
CA ASP A 419 -17.82 15.75 22.92
C ASP A 419 -19.34 15.53 22.96
N GLY A 420 -19.80 14.43 22.35
CA GLY A 420 -21.21 14.07 22.24
C GLY A 420 -22.00 14.80 21.15
N ASN A 421 -21.38 15.74 20.43
CA ASN A 421 -22.01 16.47 19.33
C ASN A 421 -21.55 15.94 17.97
N GLU A 422 -22.49 15.81 17.05
CA GLU A 422 -22.20 15.46 15.66
C GLU A 422 -21.55 16.65 14.93
N ILE A 423 -20.37 16.44 14.36
CA ILE A 423 -19.67 17.48 13.57
C ILE A 423 -19.96 17.41 12.07
N GLN A 424 -20.49 16.28 11.61
CA GLN A 424 -20.97 16.05 10.25
C GLN A 424 -22.10 15.04 10.30
N GLU A 425 -23.17 15.31 9.55
CA GLU A 425 -24.29 14.37 9.40
C GLU A 425 -23.80 12.98 8.97
N GLN A 426 -24.42 11.92 9.48
CA GLN A 426 -24.14 10.55 9.03
C GLN A 426 -24.22 10.45 7.49
N LYS A 427 -23.14 9.95 6.87
CA LYS A 427 -23.06 9.75 5.41
C LYS A 427 -22.79 8.29 5.04
N PRO A 428 -23.29 7.84 3.88
CA PRO A 428 -22.99 6.50 3.38
C PRO A 428 -21.53 6.39 2.95
N THR A 429 -20.98 5.18 2.94
CA THR A 429 -19.60 4.90 2.49
C THR A 429 -19.28 5.47 1.11
N ASP A 430 -20.25 5.42 0.20
CA ASP A 430 -20.14 5.99 -1.16
C ASP A 430 -19.72 7.47 -1.17
N PHE A 431 -20.18 8.25 -0.18
CA PHE A 431 -19.77 9.65 -0.03
C PHE A 431 -18.27 9.75 0.24
N PHE A 432 -17.75 8.90 1.13
CA PHE A 432 -16.35 8.90 1.55
C PHE A 432 -15.41 8.20 0.57
N THR A 433 -15.92 7.37 -0.35
CA THR A 433 -15.11 6.70 -1.38
C THR A 433 -15.21 7.38 -2.75
N LYS A 434 -16.24 8.19 -3.01
CA LYS A 434 -16.41 8.88 -4.31
C LYS A 434 -16.37 10.40 -4.20
N ILE A 435 -17.24 10.99 -3.39
CA ILE A 435 -17.39 12.46 -3.34
C ILE A 435 -16.17 13.09 -2.66
N THR A 436 -15.76 12.57 -1.51
CA THR A 436 -14.61 13.10 -0.76
C THR A 436 -13.32 12.97 -1.59
N PRO A 437 -12.98 11.81 -2.18
CA PRO A 437 -11.80 11.69 -3.03
C PRO A 437 -11.85 12.59 -4.27
N TYR A 438 -12.99 12.65 -4.97
CA TYR A 438 -13.16 13.50 -6.15
C TYR A 438 -12.88 14.99 -5.86
N ARG A 439 -13.27 15.48 -4.67
CA ARG A 439 -13.10 16.89 -4.30
C ARG A 439 -11.75 17.21 -3.70
N TYR A 440 -11.26 16.33 -2.83
CA TYR A 440 -10.15 16.68 -1.93
C TYR A 440 -8.89 15.88 -2.21
N THR A 441 -8.91 14.87 -3.08
CA THR A 441 -7.72 14.05 -3.36
C THR A 441 -7.30 14.05 -4.83
N SER A 442 -6.04 13.69 -5.08
CA SER A 442 -5.48 13.49 -6.42
C SER A 442 -5.36 12.02 -6.83
N GLY A 443 -5.76 11.10 -5.93
CA GLY A 443 -5.64 9.66 -6.09
C GLY A 443 -6.44 9.04 -7.23
N ILE A 444 -6.36 7.72 -7.33
CA ILE A 444 -7.08 6.93 -8.33
C ILE A 444 -8.58 6.84 -8.04
N THR A 445 -9.37 6.58 -9.09
CA THR A 445 -10.83 6.63 -9.04
C THR A 445 -11.52 5.48 -8.28
N ASN A 446 -10.80 4.41 -7.92
CA ASN A 446 -11.35 3.20 -7.30
C ASN A 446 -10.48 2.69 -6.14
N ALA A 447 -10.09 3.57 -5.22
CA ALA A 447 -9.30 3.17 -4.06
C ALA A 447 -10.06 2.20 -3.12
N GLU A 448 -11.39 2.21 -3.14
CA GLU A 448 -12.27 1.45 -2.22
C GLU A 448 -11.98 1.71 -0.72
N ILE A 449 -11.25 2.79 -0.43
CA ILE A 449 -10.84 3.20 0.91
C ILE A 449 -11.65 4.45 1.27
N PRO A 450 -12.56 4.37 2.25
CA PRO A 450 -13.28 5.54 2.72
C PRO A 450 -12.31 6.53 3.37
N ILE A 451 -12.47 7.81 3.06
CA ILE A 451 -11.69 8.89 3.67
C ILE A 451 -12.60 9.98 4.25
N TYR A 452 -12.22 10.47 5.43
CA TYR A 452 -12.81 11.67 6.02
C TYR A 452 -11.71 12.71 6.18
N THR A 453 -11.90 13.93 5.68
CA THR A 453 -10.86 14.97 5.70
C THR A 453 -11.41 16.30 6.17
N TRP A 454 -10.60 17.04 6.94
CA TRP A 454 -10.80 18.48 7.22
C TRP A 454 -9.98 19.36 6.28
N ALA A 455 -8.98 18.80 5.59
CA ALA A 455 -8.16 19.52 4.63
C ALA A 455 -8.88 19.69 3.29
N ILE A 456 -8.74 20.87 2.67
CA ILE A 456 -9.33 21.19 1.37
C ILE A 456 -8.55 20.59 0.19
N THR A 457 -7.35 20.07 0.43
CA THR A 457 -6.55 19.34 -0.56
C THR A 457 -5.81 18.19 0.11
N SER A 458 -5.56 17.12 -0.65
CA SER A 458 -4.64 16.05 -0.29
C SER A 458 -3.24 16.59 -0.04
N SER A 459 -2.43 15.78 0.66
CA SER A 459 -1.14 16.13 1.23
C SER A 459 -0.29 17.00 0.30
N LYS A 460 -0.33 18.30 0.56
CA LYS A 460 0.64 19.28 0.13
C LYS A 460 1.29 19.83 1.39
N ILE A 461 2.55 20.24 1.27
CA ILE A 461 3.35 20.80 2.38
C ILE A 461 2.58 21.88 3.17
N GLN A 462 1.74 22.65 2.48
CA GLN A 462 0.90 23.67 3.07
C GLN A 462 -0.36 23.07 3.74
N PRO A 463 -0.53 23.20 5.07
CA PRO A 463 -1.76 22.82 5.74
C PRO A 463 -2.95 23.62 5.22
N SER A 464 -4.08 22.94 5.10
CA SER A 464 -5.27 23.50 4.46
C SER A 464 -6.57 23.18 5.21
N GLY A 465 -6.48 22.67 6.44
CA GLY A 465 -7.60 22.41 7.33
C GLY A 465 -7.29 21.29 8.33
N SER A 466 -7.77 21.43 9.56
CA SER A 466 -7.53 20.46 10.63
C SER A 466 -8.54 20.60 11.77
N LEU A 467 -8.77 19.52 12.51
CA LEU A 467 -9.42 19.53 13.82
C LEU A 467 -8.37 19.41 14.92
N ASN A 468 -8.39 20.26 15.94
CA ASN A 468 -7.46 20.13 17.07
C ASN A 468 -7.96 19.08 18.08
N ALA A 469 -7.49 17.83 17.94
CA ALA A 469 -7.94 16.72 18.78
C ALA A 469 -7.53 16.89 20.25
N SER A 470 -6.42 17.58 20.55
CA SER A 470 -6.00 17.91 21.93
C SER A 470 -6.97 18.83 22.69
N ARG A 471 -7.98 19.39 22.01
CA ARG A 471 -9.01 20.25 22.62
C ARG A 471 -10.38 19.57 22.69
N VAL A 472 -10.50 18.35 22.16
CA VAL A 472 -11.71 17.53 22.22
C VAL A 472 -11.51 16.51 23.34
N LYS A 473 -12.45 16.40 24.27
CA LYS A 473 -12.33 15.45 25.40
C LYS A 473 -12.67 14.03 24.96
N ASN A 474 -13.67 13.89 24.10
CA ASN A 474 -14.09 12.62 23.56
C ASN A 474 -14.32 12.73 22.05
N LEU A 475 -13.42 12.13 21.26
CA LEU A 475 -13.52 12.04 19.81
C LEU A 475 -13.91 10.61 19.45
N GLN A 476 -15.03 10.45 18.75
CA GLN A 476 -15.56 9.14 18.42
C GLN A 476 -15.90 9.04 16.93
N ALA A 477 -15.68 7.86 16.36
CA ALA A 477 -16.23 7.47 15.07
C ALA A 477 -17.36 6.46 15.29
N GLU A 478 -18.58 6.85 14.98
CA GLU A 478 -19.72 5.93 14.93
C GLU A 478 -19.83 5.36 13.52
N ILE A 479 -19.73 4.04 13.41
CA ILE A 479 -19.69 3.32 12.14
C ILE A 479 -20.79 2.28 12.12
N GLU A 480 -21.58 2.30 11.05
CA GLU A 480 -22.54 1.25 10.74
C GLU A 480 -21.94 0.33 9.66
N PHE A 481 -21.82 -0.96 9.97
CA PHE A 481 -21.35 -1.99 9.07
C PHE A 481 -22.54 -2.68 8.39
N HIS A 482 -22.32 -3.20 7.19
CA HIS A 482 -23.30 -4.09 6.59
C HIS A 482 -23.48 -5.36 7.42
N THR A 483 -24.70 -5.85 7.57
CA THR A 483 -24.99 -7.07 8.33
C THR A 483 -24.23 -8.26 7.75
N LEU A 484 -23.63 -9.08 8.60
CA LEU A 484 -22.99 -10.31 8.17
C LEU A 484 -24.03 -11.36 7.72
N PRO A 485 -23.72 -12.24 6.75
CA PRO A 485 -24.56 -13.38 6.43
C PRO A 485 -24.80 -14.28 7.66
N LEU A 486 -26.00 -14.88 7.77
CA LEU A 486 -26.31 -15.84 8.83
C LEU A 486 -25.38 -17.05 8.74
N GLY A 487 -24.83 -17.48 9.89
CA GLY A 487 -23.91 -18.63 9.94
C GLY A 487 -22.52 -18.35 9.35
N THR A 488 -22.13 -17.07 9.26
CA THR A 488 -20.79 -16.70 8.82
C THR A 488 -19.71 -17.17 9.79
N ASN A 489 -18.54 -17.55 9.26
CA ASN A 489 -17.33 -17.87 10.03
C ASN A 489 -16.31 -16.71 10.04
N TYR A 490 -16.66 -15.55 9.49
CA TYR A 490 -15.81 -14.36 9.47
C TYR A 490 -16.51 -13.16 10.10
N THR A 491 -15.72 -12.31 10.76
CA THR A 491 -16.06 -10.95 11.19
C THR A 491 -15.38 -9.91 10.30
N TYR A 492 -15.72 -8.64 10.47
CA TYR A 492 -14.98 -7.54 9.87
C TYR A 492 -13.88 -7.03 10.81
N ASN A 493 -12.81 -6.54 10.19
CA ASN A 493 -11.72 -5.83 10.85
C ASN A 493 -11.62 -4.44 10.23
N LEU A 494 -11.41 -3.44 11.07
CA LEU A 494 -11.26 -2.04 10.67
C LEU A 494 -9.99 -1.49 11.29
N THR A 495 -9.15 -0.86 10.47
CA THR A 495 -8.06 -0.01 10.95
C THR A 495 -8.35 1.42 10.55
N ILE A 496 -8.35 2.34 11.50
CA ILE A 496 -8.43 3.79 11.25
C ILE A 496 -7.01 4.34 11.30
N TYR A 497 -6.51 4.84 10.18
CA TYR A 497 -5.30 5.65 10.17
C TYR A 497 -5.67 7.11 10.37
N VAL A 498 -5.05 7.75 11.35
CA VAL A 498 -5.22 9.17 11.62
C VAL A 498 -3.93 9.89 11.27
N GLU A 499 -4.04 10.89 10.40
CA GLU A 499 -2.92 11.79 10.14
C GLU A 499 -3.08 13.07 10.96
N SER A 500 -2.03 13.43 11.69
CA SER A 500 -1.96 14.67 12.44
C SER A 500 -0.72 15.47 12.11
N ILE A 501 -0.81 16.78 12.24
CA ILE A 501 0.28 17.70 11.96
C ILE A 501 1.15 17.80 13.21
N ASN A 502 2.45 17.59 13.02
CA ASN A 502 3.47 17.91 14.00
C ASN A 502 4.61 18.71 13.34
N PHE A 503 5.53 19.22 14.15
CA PHE A 503 6.66 20.00 13.69
C PHE A 503 7.94 19.38 14.19
N LEU A 504 8.90 19.13 13.30
CA LEU A 504 10.25 18.75 13.66
C LEU A 504 11.08 20.03 13.81
N VAL A 505 11.53 20.32 15.02
CA VAL A 505 12.39 21.47 15.30
C VAL A 505 13.83 20.98 15.40
N ILE A 506 14.70 21.55 14.57
CA ILE A 506 16.13 21.24 14.55
C ILE A 506 16.89 22.49 14.98
N ALA A 507 17.61 22.39 16.09
CA ALA A 507 18.41 23.48 16.62
C ALA A 507 19.62 22.93 17.39
N SER A 508 20.75 23.65 17.32
CA SER A 508 21.96 23.32 18.09
C SER A 508 22.48 21.89 17.89
N GLY A 509 22.30 21.31 16.69
CA GLY A 509 22.80 19.98 16.36
C GLY A 509 21.87 18.81 16.72
N SER A 510 20.66 19.08 17.19
CA SER A 510 19.65 18.09 17.59
C SER A 510 18.27 18.44 17.01
N GLY A 511 17.49 17.41 16.70
CA GLY A 511 16.11 17.48 16.24
C GLY A 511 15.16 16.71 17.14
N ALA A 512 13.98 17.27 17.38
CA ALA A 512 12.90 16.58 18.10
C ALA A 512 11.52 17.08 17.63
N PRO A 513 10.46 16.27 17.78
CA PRO A 513 9.09 16.75 17.59
C PRO A 513 8.77 17.86 18.60
N LYS A 514 8.11 18.92 18.13
CA LYS A 514 7.73 20.06 18.96
C LYS A 514 6.66 19.70 20.00
N TYR A 515 5.72 18.86 19.60
CA TYR A 515 4.65 18.37 20.45
C TYR A 515 4.84 16.88 20.67
N ALA A 516 5.09 16.50 21.93
CA ALA A 516 5.03 15.11 22.35
C ALA A 516 3.57 14.72 22.64
N LEU A 517 3.30 13.42 22.52
CA LEU A 517 2.05 12.81 23.02
C LEU A 517 2.01 12.85 24.54
#